data_AF-A0A818EM80-F1
#
_entry.id   AF-A0A818EM80-F1
#
_cell.length_a   1.000
_cell.length_b   1.000
_cell.length_c   1.000
_cell.angle_alpha   90.00
_cell.angle_beta   90.00
_cell.angle_gamma   90.00
#
_symmetry.space_group_name_H-M   'P 1'
#
loop_
_entity.id
_entity.type
_entity.pdbx_description
1 polymer ?
#
loop_
_entity_poly.entity_id
_entity_poly.type
_entity_poly.pdbx_seq_one_letter_code
_entity_poly.pdbx_strand_id
1 'polypeptide(L)'
;MKGKLRPQYISPNSQVAICSCLILVQLLLSLLWLAYERPAVDLIAYDRLVTLKCHMNKHSFLFSLTYNVLLVLVCTMYAIRTRKVPENFNETKFIGFTCYTTCIIWFVKNK
;
A
#
# COMPACT_ATOMS: atom_id res chain seq x y z
N MET A 1 -16.84 28.01 -31.36
CA MET A 1 -16.42 27.78 -29.96
C MET A 1 -16.06 26.31 -29.80
N LYS A 2 -14.77 25.95 -29.77
CA LYS A 2 -14.34 24.56 -29.56
C LYS A 2 -14.55 24.23 -28.08
N GLY A 3 -15.65 23.53 -27.76
CA GLY A 3 -15.94 23.06 -26.42
C GLY A 3 -14.75 22.24 -25.92
N LYS A 4 -14.19 22.62 -24.77
CA LYS A 4 -13.09 21.93 -24.11
C LYS A 4 -13.60 20.51 -23.78
N LEU A 5 -13.13 19.50 -24.51
CA LEU A 5 -13.50 18.11 -24.26
C LEU A 5 -13.17 17.80 -22.79
N ARG A 6 -14.17 17.38 -22.00
CA ARG A 6 -13.92 16.97 -20.61
C ARG A 6 -12.97 15.77 -20.66
N PRO A 7 -11.86 15.77 -19.90
CA PRO A 7 -10.93 14.65 -19.91
C PRO A 7 -11.68 13.38 -19.53
N GLN A 8 -11.59 12.33 -20.35
CA GLN A 8 -12.08 11.00 -19.97
C GLN A 8 -11.32 10.55 -18.71
N TYR A 9 -11.99 9.79 -17.83
CA TYR A 9 -11.46 9.23 -16.58
C TYR A 9 -11.37 10.15 -15.34
N ILE A 10 -11.97 11.35 -15.38
CA ILE A 10 -12.09 12.23 -14.19
C ILE A 10 -13.38 11.99 -13.37
N SER A 11 -14.30 11.15 -13.84
CA SER A 11 -15.54 10.89 -13.09
C SER A 11 -15.23 10.17 -11.75
N PRO A 12 -15.98 10.46 -10.67
CA PRO A 12 -15.82 9.78 -9.39
C PRO A 12 -15.88 8.25 -9.53
N ASN A 13 -16.77 7.77 -10.40
CA ASN A 13 -16.93 6.35 -10.67
C ASN A 13 -15.70 5.74 -11.37
N SER A 14 -15.07 6.47 -12.30
CA SER A 14 -13.81 6.02 -12.92
C SER A 14 -12.65 6.00 -11.91
N GLN A 15 -12.57 6.99 -11.02
CA GLN A 15 -11.53 7.01 -9.98
C GLN A 15 -11.68 5.83 -9.01
N VAL A 16 -12.91 5.53 -8.59
CA VAL A 16 -13.21 4.36 -7.74
C VAL A 16 -12.86 3.07 -8.49
N ALA A 17 -13.25 2.92 -9.76
CA ALA A 17 -12.94 1.73 -10.55
C ALA A 17 -11.42 1.50 -10.70
N ILE A 18 -10.65 2.56 -10.97
CA ILE A 18 -9.19 2.48 -11.10
C ILE A 18 -8.55 2.10 -9.75
N CYS A 19 -8.98 2.75 -8.66
CA CYS A 19 -8.51 2.42 -7.31
C CYS A 19 -8.84 0.97 -6.92
N SER A 20 -10.08 0.53 -7.17
CA SER A 20 -10.50 -0.85 -6.91
C SER A 20 -9.66 -1.85 -7.70
N CYS A 21 -9.34 -1.57 -8.96
CA CYS A 21 -8.49 -2.43 -9.78
C CYS A 21 -7.07 -2.54 -9.22
N LEU A 22 -6.46 -1.40 -8.83
CA LEU A 22 -5.13 -1.37 -8.22
C LEU A 22 -5.09 -2.14 -6.88
N ILE A 23 -6.12 -1.97 -6.04
CA ILE A 23 -6.26 -2.71 -4.77
C ILE A 23 -6.42 -4.21 -5.04
N LEU A 24 -7.16 -4.60 -6.07
CA LEU A 24 -7.37 -6.01 -6.41
C LEU A 24 -6.06 -6.70 -6.81
N VAL A 25 -5.26 -6.04 -7.65
CA VAL A 25 -3.92 -6.54 -8.04
C VAL A 25 -3.03 -6.72 -6.80
N GLN A 26 -3.05 -5.75 -5.91
CA GLN A 26 -2.28 -5.78 -4.67
C GLN A 26 -2.75 -6.90 -3.72
N LEU A 27 -4.06 -7.14 -3.63
CA LEU A 27 -4.64 -8.25 -2.89
C LEU A 27 -4.19 -9.60 -3.46
N LEU A 28 -4.23 -9.77 -4.78
CA LEU A 28 -3.80 -11.02 -5.43
C LEU A 28 -2.32 -11.32 -5.17
N LEU A 29 -1.45 -10.31 -5.28
CA LEU A 29 -0.03 -10.48 -4.96
C LEU A 29 0.20 -10.85 -3.49
N SER A 30 -0.57 -10.25 -2.58
CA SER A 30 -0.49 -10.53 -1.14
C SER A 30 -0.98 -11.95 -0.81
N LEU A 31 -2.04 -12.41 -1.49
CA LEU A 31 -2.57 -13.77 -1.37
C LEU A 31 -1.60 -14.81 -1.94
N LEU A 32 -0.99 -14.53 -3.09
CA LEU A 32 0.05 -15.38 -3.68
C LEU A 32 1.27 -15.48 -2.74
N TRP A 33 1.67 -14.36 -2.14
CA TRP A 33 2.73 -14.35 -1.14
C TRP A 33 2.37 -15.20 0.09
N LEU A 34 1.16 -15.06 0.62
CA LEU A 34 0.69 -15.82 1.78
C LEU A 34 0.53 -17.32 1.46
N ALA A 35 0.23 -17.66 0.21
CA ALA A 35 0.18 -19.04 -0.25
C ALA A 35 1.58 -19.66 -0.37
N TYR A 36 2.58 -18.86 -0.79
CA TYR A 36 3.98 -19.26 -0.87
C TYR A 36 4.61 -19.40 0.53
N GLU A 37 4.41 -18.40 1.39
CA GLU A 37 4.87 -18.38 2.77
C GLU A 37 3.69 -18.65 3.71
N ARG A 38 3.39 -19.94 3.93
CA ARG A 38 2.26 -20.34 4.78
C ARG A 38 2.45 -19.77 6.20
N PRO A 39 1.44 -19.08 6.75
CA PRO A 39 1.51 -18.57 8.11
C PRO A 39 1.55 -19.75 9.09
N ALA A 40 2.67 -19.93 9.78
CA ALA A 40 2.79 -20.88 10.88
C ALA A 40 2.48 -20.17 12.21
N VAL A 41 1.97 -20.91 13.19
CA VAL A 41 1.68 -20.39 14.53
C VAL A 41 2.57 -21.09 15.54
N ASP A 42 3.31 -20.31 16.32
CA ASP A 42 4.14 -20.79 17.42
C ASP A 42 3.43 -20.51 18.75
N LEU A 43 3.21 -21.57 19.52
CA LEU A 43 2.73 -21.49 20.90
C LEU A 43 3.94 -21.36 21.82
N ILE A 44 4.11 -20.19 22.43
CA ILE A 44 5.15 -19.98 23.43
C ILE A 44 4.50 -19.98 24.81
N ALA A 45 4.66 -21.08 25.54
CA ALA A 45 4.19 -21.21 26.91
C ALA A 45 5.29 -20.78 27.89
N TYR A 46 4.99 -19.76 28.68
CA TYR A 46 5.72 -19.41 29.89
C TYR A 46 4.89 -19.79 31.12
N ASP A 47 5.56 -19.94 32.27
CA ASP A 47 5.06 -20.49 33.54
C ASP A 47 3.68 -19.96 34.00
N ARG A 48 3.29 -18.73 33.62
CA ARG A 48 1.95 -18.14 33.88
C ARG A 48 1.29 -17.48 32.67
N LEU A 49 1.86 -17.59 31.47
CA LEU A 49 1.41 -16.87 30.29
C LEU A 49 1.61 -17.70 29.02
N VAL A 50 0.53 -17.98 28.30
CA VAL A 50 0.59 -18.57 26.95
C VAL A 50 0.50 -17.43 25.94
N THR A 51 1.56 -17.23 25.15
CA THR A 51 1.56 -16.26 24.06
C THR A 51 1.49 -16.99 22.72
N LEU A 52 0.43 -16.74 21.96
CA LEU A 52 0.32 -17.22 20.58
C LEU A 52 1.04 -16.22 19.67
N LYS A 53 2.14 -16.63 19.03
CA LYS A 53 2.85 -15.81 18.05
C LYS A 53 2.62 -16.36 16.65
N CYS A 54 2.29 -15.47 15.72
CA CYS A 54 2.33 -15.83 14.30
C CYS A 54 3.79 -15.82 13.84
N HIS A 55 4.28 -16.95 13.33
CA HIS A 55 5.60 -17.10 12.75
C HIS A 55 5.60 -16.47 11.36
N MET A 56 5.80 -15.15 11.35
CA MET A 56 5.94 -14.36 10.14
C MET A 56 7.41 -13.98 9.96
N ASN A 57 8.01 -14.38 8.85
CA ASN A 57 9.32 -13.89 8.45
C ASN A 57 9.26 -12.36 8.30
N LYS A 58 9.87 -11.65 9.24
CA LYS A 58 9.83 -10.18 9.31
C LYS A 58 10.33 -9.53 8.01
N HIS A 59 11.35 -10.12 7.39
CA HIS A 59 11.89 -9.68 6.11
C HIS A 59 10.88 -9.83 4.97
N SER A 60 10.18 -10.96 4.89
CA SER A 60 9.11 -11.23 3.93
C SER A 60 7.94 -10.24 4.07
N PHE A 61 7.54 -9.95 5.31
CA PHE A 61 6.52 -8.95 5.61
C PHE A 61 6.94 -7.53 5.19
N LEU A 62 8.17 -7.14 5.52
CA LEU A 62 8.74 -5.83 5.16
C LEU A 62 8.92 -5.65 3.65
N PHE A 63 9.30 -6.72 2.94
CA PHE A 63 9.44 -6.69 1.48
C PHE A 63 8.09 -6.51 0.79
N SER A 64 7.06 -7.25 1.22
CA SER A 64 5.69 -7.08 0.75
C SER A 64 5.17 -5.66 1.02
N LEU A 65 5.44 -5.10 2.21
CA LEU A 65 5.04 -3.74 2.57
C LEU A 65 5.77 -2.68 1.71
N THR A 66 7.05 -2.90 1.40
CA THR A 66 7.84 -1.98 0.55
C THR A 66 7.30 -1.94 -0.88
N TYR A 67 6.90 -3.10 -1.42
CA TYR A 67 6.26 -3.17 -2.74
C TYR A 67 4.94 -2.37 -2.77
N ASN A 68 4.11 -2.49 -1.72
CA ASN A 68 2.90 -1.68 -1.57
C ASN A 68 3.20 -0.17 -1.58
N VAL A 69 4.23 0.26 -0.84
CA VAL A 69 4.64 1.68 -0.77
C VAL A 69 5.12 2.20 -2.12
N LEU A 70 5.92 1.41 -2.85
CA LEU A 70 6.38 1.78 -4.19
C LEU A 70 5.21 1.90 -5.16
N LEU A 71 4.24 1.00 -5.10
CA LEU A 71 3.02 1.06 -5.90
C LEU A 71 2.24 2.35 -5.62
N VAL A 72 2.04 2.69 -4.34
CA VAL A 72 1.37 3.94 -3.93
C VAL A 72 2.11 5.18 -4.42
N LEU A 73 3.44 5.20 -4.35
CA LEU A 73 4.26 6.32 -4.84
C LEU A 73 4.15 6.50 -6.35
N VAL A 74 4.25 5.41 -7.12
CA VAL A 74 4.10 5.44 -8.58
C VAL A 74 2.69 5.90 -8.97
N CYS A 75 1.65 5.35 -8.34
CA CYS A 75 0.26 5.77 -8.55
C CYS A 75 0.04 7.25 -8.22
N THR A 76 0.64 7.72 -7.12
CA THR A 76 0.59 9.13 -6.72
C THR A 76 1.31 10.01 -7.73
N MET A 77 2.49 9.61 -8.22
CA MET A 77 3.24 10.32 -9.26
C MET A 77 2.47 10.41 -10.59
N TYR A 78 1.78 9.35 -11.00
CA TYR A 78 0.92 9.38 -12.19
C TYR A 78 -0.31 10.27 -11.99
N ALA A 79 -0.97 10.19 -10.83
CA ALA A 79 -2.09 11.06 -10.49
C ALA A 79 -1.68 12.55 -10.48
N ILE A 80 -0.49 12.83 -9.94
CA ILE A 80 0.19 14.13 -9.93
C ILE A 80 0.43 14.63 -11.37
N ARG A 81 1.01 13.79 -12.23
CA ARG A 81 1.27 14.12 -13.65
C ARG A 81 -0.01 14.43 -14.42
N THR A 82 -1.13 13.79 -14.08
CA THR A 82 -2.43 14.04 -14.71
C THR A 82 -3.20 15.25 -14.15
N ARG A 83 -2.79 15.79 -13.00
CA ARG A 83 -3.45 16.93 -12.35
C ARG A 83 -2.71 18.24 -12.62
N LYS A 84 -3.05 18.94 -13.71
CA LYS A 84 -2.79 20.40 -13.87
C LYS A 84 -3.67 21.27 -12.93
N VAL A 85 -4.13 20.76 -11.79
CA VAL A 85 -5.08 21.44 -10.88
C VAL A 85 -4.43 21.56 -9.49
N PRO A 86 -4.05 22.78 -9.06
CA PRO A 86 -3.19 23.01 -7.89
C PRO A 86 -3.88 22.93 -6.52
N GLU A 87 -5.17 22.59 -6.44
CA GLU A 87 -5.95 22.80 -5.21
C GLU A 87 -5.82 21.68 -4.16
N ASN A 88 -5.44 20.45 -4.55
CA ASN A 88 -5.37 19.30 -3.61
C ASN A 88 -4.10 18.44 -3.75
N PHE A 89 -2.99 19.04 -4.21
CA PHE A 89 -1.74 18.32 -4.52
C PHE A 89 -0.86 18.08 -3.28
N ASN A 90 -0.94 18.98 -2.30
CA ASN A 90 -0.16 18.88 -1.08
C ASN A 90 -0.68 17.75 -0.18
N GLU A 91 -1.99 17.56 -0.10
CA GLU A 91 -2.61 16.57 0.78
C GLU A 91 -2.24 15.13 0.38
N THR A 92 -2.25 14.80 -0.92
CA THR A 92 -1.86 13.47 -1.42
C THR A 92 -0.36 13.19 -1.22
N LYS A 93 0.50 14.20 -1.30
CA LYS A 93 1.94 14.08 -1.04
C LYS A 93 2.23 13.75 0.43
N PHE A 94 1.49 14.36 1.37
CA PHE A 94 1.64 14.09 2.80
C PHE A 94 1.28 12.64 3.15
N ILE A 95 0.19 12.10 2.59
CA ILE A 95 -0.22 10.71 2.84
C ILE A 95 0.85 9.72 2.38
N GLY A 96 1.40 9.92 1.17
CA GLY A 96 2.49 9.08 0.65
C GLY A 96 3.76 9.16 1.49
N PHE A 97 4.13 10.36 1.93
CA PHE A 97 5.31 10.57 2.78
C PHE A 97 5.17 9.94 4.17
N THR A 98 3.98 10.02 4.78
CA THR A 98 3.68 9.38 6.07
C THR A 98 3.75 7.85 5.97
N CYS A 99 3.25 7.27 4.88
CA CYS A 99 3.32 5.83 4.64
C CYS A 99 4.79 5.37 4.49
N TYR A 100 5.59 6.11 3.72
CA TYR A 100 7.02 5.84 3.53
C TYR A 100 7.82 5.92 4.84
N THR A 101 7.66 7.00 5.60
CA THR A 101 8.38 7.21 6.86
C THR A 101 8.02 6.17 7.91
N THR A 102 6.75 5.77 8.01
CA THR A 102 6.30 4.71 8.92
C THR A 102 6.96 3.37 8.61
N CYS A 103 7.10 3.02 7.33
CA CYS A 103 7.76 1.79 6.90
C CYS A 103 9.27 1.79 7.21
N ILE A 104 9.95 2.92 7.00
CA ILE A 104 11.37 3.06 7.36
C ILE A 104 11.58 2.96 8.87
N ILE A 105 10.75 3.63 9.67
CA ILE A 105 10.82 3.54 11.13
C ILE A 105 10.66 2.08 11.58
N TRP A 106 9.74 1.35 10.97
CA TRP A 106 9.57 -0.08 11.25
C TRP A 106 10.80 -0.91 10.86
N PHE A 107 11.38 -0.68 9.68
CA PHE A 107 12.60 -1.37 9.25
C PHE A 107 13.79 -1.08 10.18
N VAL A 108 13.98 0.18 10.57
CA VAL A 108 15.09 0.61 11.44
C VAL A 108 14.93 0.08 12.87
N LYS A 109 13.69 0.01 13.39
CA LYS A 109 13.40 -0.42 14.76
C LYS A 109 13.30 -1.94 14.93
N ASN A 110 13.16 -2.68 13.82
CA ASN A 110 13.07 -4.15 13.81
C ASN A 110 14.34 -4.82 13.24
N LYS A 111 15.44 -4.06 13.16
CA LYS A 111 16.81 -4.56 13.06
C LYS A 111 17.30 -4.97 14.45
#